data_AF-A0A7J4JTA2-F1
#
_entry.id   AF-A0A7J4JTA2-F1
#
_cell.length_a   1.000
_cell.length_b   1.000
_cell.length_c   1.000
_cell.angle_alpha   90.00
_cell.angle_beta   90.00
_cell.angle_gamma   90.00
#
_symmetry.space_group_name_H-M   'P 1'
#
loop_
_entity.id
_entity.type
_entity.pdbx_description
1 polymer ?
#
loop_
_entity_poly.entity_id
_entity_poly.type
_entity_poly.pdbx_seq_one_letter_code
_entity_poly.pdbx_strand_id
1 'polypeptide(L)'
;MEGQAQLAINSASAGMKSAQAWIGRANGIVSNATALGMDTKDQVAKVATARGLLENSQSYLQDANDQYRSKDYAQAKTSAAKAQNNSDEAEGKAKEKFEANKLSQMKLAYDEKHED
;
A
#
# COMPACT_ATOMS: atom_id res chain seq x y z
N MET A 1 -1.95 -13.44 -26.53
CA MET A 1 -2.62 -12.83 -25.35
C MET A 1 -2.03 -13.34 -24.04
N GLU A 2 -1.71 -14.63 -23.92
CA GLU A 2 -1.04 -15.24 -22.76
C GLU A 2 0.12 -14.40 -22.17
N GLY A 3 1.13 -14.05 -22.99
CA GLY A 3 2.27 -13.27 -22.50
C GLY A 3 1.90 -11.90 -21.90
N GLN A 4 0.85 -11.23 -22.40
CA GLN A 4 0.39 -9.96 -21.82
C GLN A 4 -0.30 -10.17 -20.47
N ALA A 5 -1.05 -11.25 -20.32
CA ALA A 5 -1.69 -11.59 -19.05
C ALA A 5 -0.65 -11.94 -17.98
N GLN A 6 0.37 -12.74 -18.33
CA GLN A 6 1.45 -13.08 -17.41
C GLN A 6 2.24 -11.84 -16.96
N LEU A 7 2.56 -10.94 -17.90
CA LEU A 7 3.22 -9.67 -17.57
C LEU A 7 2.37 -8.83 -16.61
N ALA A 8 1.06 -8.73 -16.85
CA ALA A 8 0.15 -7.99 -15.96
C ALA A 8 0.10 -8.60 -14.55
N ILE A 9 0.03 -9.93 -14.44
CA ILE A 9 0.06 -10.65 -13.15
C ILE A 9 1.37 -10.37 -12.41
N ASN A 10 2.51 -10.41 -13.12
CA ASN A 10 3.81 -10.14 -12.52
C ASN A 10 3.92 -8.69 -12.02
N SER A 11 3.45 -7.72 -12.81
CA SER A 11 3.41 -6.31 -12.43
C SER A 11 2.52 -6.08 -11.22
N ALA A 12 1.30 -6.65 -11.20
CA ALA A 12 0.40 -6.57 -10.06
C ALA A 12 1.02 -7.17 -8.79
N SER A 13 1.65 -8.34 -8.90
CA SER A 13 2.35 -8.98 -7.77
C SER A 13 3.51 -8.13 -7.23
N ALA A 14 4.27 -7.47 -8.11
CA ALA A 14 5.34 -6.55 -7.71
C ALA A 14 4.77 -5.31 -7.00
N GLY A 15 3.71 -4.71 -7.55
CA GLY A 15 3.00 -3.59 -6.94
C GLY A 15 2.47 -3.93 -5.54
N MET A 16 1.86 -5.11 -5.37
CA MET A 16 1.38 -5.59 -4.07
C MET A 16 2.50 -5.69 -3.03
N LYS A 17 3.67 -6.22 -3.41
CA LYS A 17 4.83 -6.31 -2.50
C LYS A 17 5.30 -4.92 -2.09
N SER A 18 5.33 -3.97 -3.02
CA SER A 18 5.69 -2.57 -2.74
C SER A 18 4.68 -1.92 -1.78
N ALA A 19 3.38 -2.02 -2.08
CA ALA A 19 2.30 -1.52 -1.23
C ALA A 19 2.38 -2.10 0.19
N GLN A 20 2.57 -3.41 0.32
CA GLN A 20 2.72 -4.09 1.61
C GLN A 20 3.92 -3.56 2.41
N ALA A 21 5.06 -3.34 1.76
CA ALA A 21 6.23 -2.75 2.42
C ALA A 21 5.96 -1.34 2.93
N TRP A 22 5.29 -0.50 2.14
CA TRP A 22 4.93 0.86 2.55
C TRP A 22 3.89 0.90 3.66
N ILE A 23 2.88 0.04 3.61
CA ILE A 23 1.91 -0.14 4.70
C ILE A 23 2.62 -0.53 6.00
N GLY A 24 3.58 -1.47 5.93
CA GLY A 24 4.39 -1.87 7.08
C GLY A 24 5.16 -0.69 7.69
N ARG A 25 5.81 0.11 6.83
CA ARG A 25 6.53 1.33 7.26
C ARG A 25 5.60 2.36 7.88
N ALA A 26 4.47 2.65 7.23
CA ALA A 26 3.49 3.61 7.73
C ALA A 26 2.93 3.17 9.09
N ASN A 27 2.62 1.88 9.26
CA ASN A 27 2.16 1.33 10.53
C ASN A 27 3.20 1.48 11.65
N GLY A 28 4.48 1.24 11.36
CA GLY A 28 5.56 1.45 12.33
C GLY A 28 5.67 2.91 12.80
N ILE A 29 5.61 3.86 11.86
CA ILE A 29 5.62 5.29 12.18
C ILE A 29 4.41 5.69 13.03
N VAL A 30 3.22 5.24 12.65
CA VAL A 30 1.99 5.51 13.40
C VAL A 30 2.10 4.98 14.82
N SER A 31 2.52 3.73 14.99
CA SER A 31 2.70 3.12 16.30
C SER A 31 3.68 3.91 17.18
N ASN A 32 4.79 4.38 16.62
CA ASN A 32 5.76 5.19 17.36
C ASN A 32 5.18 6.54 17.74
N ALA A 33 4.49 7.23 16.83
CA ALA A 33 3.85 8.51 17.10
C ALA A 33 2.77 8.39 18.18
N THR A 34 1.95 7.33 18.14
CA THR A 34 0.95 7.05 19.18
C THR A 34 1.61 6.82 20.54
N ALA A 35 2.73 6.08 20.58
CA ALA A 35 3.47 5.82 21.83
C ALA A 35 4.06 7.10 22.45
N LEU A 36 4.35 8.11 21.61
CA LEU A 36 4.78 9.44 22.04
C LEU A 36 3.62 10.36 22.43
N GLY A 37 2.37 9.86 22.42
CA GLY A 37 1.19 10.64 22.79
C GLY A 37 0.65 11.57 21.70
N MET A 38 1.11 11.41 20.45
CA MET A 38 0.60 12.20 19.33
C MET A 38 -0.82 11.76 18.94
N ASP A 39 -1.66 12.69 18.45
CA ASP A 39 -2.94 12.33 17.84
C ASP A 39 -2.71 11.69 16.46
N THR A 40 -2.95 10.38 16.39
CA THR A 40 -2.74 9.57 15.19
C THR A 40 -4.01 8.99 14.59
N LYS A 41 -5.21 9.44 15.01
CA LYS A 41 -6.49 8.84 14.59
C LYS A 41 -6.64 8.76 13.07
N ASP A 42 -6.35 9.86 12.40
CA ASP A 42 -6.41 9.98 10.94
C ASP A 42 -5.44 9.04 10.22
N GLN A 43 -4.27 8.81 10.80
CA GLN A 43 -3.23 7.98 10.23
C GLN A 43 -3.57 6.49 10.39
N VAL A 44 -4.11 6.11 11.55
CA VAL A 44 -4.65 4.75 11.76
C VAL A 44 -5.75 4.44 10.75
N ALA A 45 -6.69 5.36 10.53
CA ALA A 45 -7.77 5.17 9.56
C ALA A 45 -7.23 4.98 8.13
N LYS A 46 -6.24 5.80 7.72
CA LYS A 46 -5.63 5.70 6.38
C LYS A 46 -4.82 4.41 6.18
N VAL A 47 -4.08 3.96 7.21
CA VAL A 47 -3.40 2.65 7.18
C VAL A 47 -4.42 1.52 7.05
N ALA A 48 -5.56 1.62 7.74
CA ALA A 48 -6.65 0.65 7.59
C ALA A 48 -7.24 0.66 6.17
N THR A 49 -7.48 1.84 5.57
CA THR A 49 -7.91 1.94 4.16
C THR A 49 -6.89 1.32 3.20
N ALA A 50 -5.59 1.61 3.37
CA ALA A 50 -4.54 1.03 2.54
C ALA A 50 -4.49 -0.50 2.65
N ARG A 51 -4.73 -1.05 3.85
CA ARG A 51 -4.86 -2.51 4.06
C ARG A 51 -6.05 -3.09 3.32
N GLY A 52 -7.23 -2.48 3.42
CA GLY A 52 -8.41 -2.95 2.68
C GLY A 52 -8.21 -2.93 1.16
N LEU A 53 -7.52 -1.92 0.62
CA LEU A 53 -7.14 -1.88 -0.79
C LEU A 53 -6.16 -3.01 -1.16
N LEU A 54 -5.17 -3.29 -0.30
CA LEU A 54 -4.24 -4.40 -0.50
C LEU A 54 -4.96 -5.76 -0.46
N GLU A 55 -5.91 -5.96 0.44
CA GLU A 55 -6.74 -7.18 0.50
C GLU A 55 -7.56 -7.36 -0.78
N ASN A 56 -8.19 -6.29 -1.27
CA ASN A 56 -8.89 -6.32 -2.57
C ASN A 56 -7.92 -6.64 -3.72
N SER A 57 -6.70 -6.10 -3.67
CA SER A 57 -5.65 -6.41 -4.64
C SER A 57 -5.26 -7.89 -4.63
N GLN A 58 -5.13 -8.49 -3.44
CA GLN A 58 -4.87 -9.92 -3.26
C GLN A 58 -5.97 -10.78 -3.88
N SER A 59 -7.23 -10.43 -3.62
CA SER A 59 -8.39 -11.12 -4.19
C SER A 59 -8.37 -11.09 -5.73
N TYR A 60 -8.19 -9.90 -6.32
CA TYR A 60 -8.11 -9.79 -7.78
C TYR A 60 -6.88 -10.48 -8.39
N LEU A 61 -5.74 -10.53 -7.68
CA LEU A 61 -4.57 -11.27 -8.15
C LEU A 61 -4.83 -12.79 -8.12
N GLN A 62 -5.55 -13.28 -7.11
CA GLN A 62 -5.97 -14.68 -7.06
C GLN A 62 -6.89 -15.00 -8.26
N ASP A 63 -7.92 -14.18 -8.50
CA ASP A 63 -8.80 -14.32 -9.66
C ASP A 63 -8.01 -14.32 -10.98
N ALA A 64 -7.03 -13.40 -11.12
CA ALA A 64 -6.19 -13.32 -12.31
C ALA A 64 -5.39 -14.62 -12.55
N ASN A 65 -4.85 -15.23 -11.49
CA ASN A 65 -4.12 -16.48 -11.58
C ASN A 65 -5.03 -17.66 -11.95
N ASP A 66 -6.23 -17.73 -11.39
CA ASP A 66 -7.18 -18.81 -11.68
C ASP A 66 -7.73 -18.73 -13.11
N GLN A 67 -7.99 -17.51 -13.60
CA GLN A 67 -8.35 -17.23 -14.99
C GLN A 67 -7.20 -17.58 -15.94
N TYR A 68 -5.95 -17.23 -15.57
CA TYR A 68 -4.77 -17.58 -16.36
C TYR A 68 -4.60 -19.10 -16.51
N ARG A 69 -4.74 -19.84 -15.39
CA ARG A 69 -4.70 -21.32 -15.39
C ARG A 69 -5.81 -21.93 -16.24
N SER A 70 -6.97 -21.30 -16.26
CA SER A 70 -8.11 -21.67 -17.10
C SER A 70 -7.98 -21.23 -18.56
N LYS A 71 -6.84 -20.61 -18.93
CA LYS A 71 -6.53 -20.05 -20.26
C LYS A 71 -7.43 -18.89 -20.70
N ASP A 72 -8.19 -18.31 -19.77
CA ASP A 72 -8.92 -17.06 -19.99
C ASP A 72 -7.99 -15.87 -19.80
N TYR A 73 -7.09 -15.68 -20.76
CA TYR A 73 -6.06 -14.64 -20.69
C TYR A 73 -6.61 -13.21 -20.75
N ALA A 74 -7.81 -13.02 -21.32
CA ALA A 74 -8.44 -11.71 -21.40
C ALA A 74 -8.99 -11.28 -20.03
N GLN A 75 -9.69 -12.19 -19.35
CA GLN A 75 -10.13 -11.93 -17.97
C GLN A 75 -8.94 -11.84 -17.02
N ALA A 76 -7.95 -12.73 -17.14
CA ALA A 76 -6.74 -12.71 -16.31
C ALA A 76 -6.04 -11.34 -16.36
N LYS A 77 -5.89 -10.77 -17.56
CA LYS A 77 -5.33 -9.42 -17.74
C LYS A 77 -6.18 -8.34 -17.07
N THR A 78 -7.50 -8.43 -17.17
CA THR A 78 -8.43 -7.47 -16.56
C THR A 78 -8.37 -7.52 -15.04
N SER A 79 -8.39 -8.72 -14.46
CA SER A 79 -8.27 -8.92 -13.00
C SER A 79 -6.91 -8.46 -12.49
N ALA A 80 -5.82 -8.76 -13.21
CA ALA A 80 -4.48 -8.29 -12.86
C ALA A 80 -4.39 -6.75 -12.88
N ALA A 81 -5.03 -6.08 -13.84
CA ALA A 81 -5.06 -4.62 -13.88
C ALA A 81 -5.83 -4.03 -12.69
N LYS A 82 -6.94 -4.64 -12.26
CA LYS A 82 -7.65 -4.24 -11.04
C LYS A 82 -6.79 -4.44 -9.79
N ALA A 83 -6.09 -5.58 -9.71
CA ALA A 83 -5.14 -5.84 -8.63
C ALA A 83 -4.07 -4.75 -8.57
N GLN A 84 -3.46 -4.42 -9.72
CA GLN A 84 -2.45 -3.37 -9.81
C GLN A 84 -2.99 -2.00 -9.34
N ASN A 85 -4.14 -1.57 -9.86
CA ASN A 85 -4.74 -0.27 -9.47
C ASN A 85 -4.96 -0.17 -7.95
N ASN A 86 -5.50 -1.23 -7.34
CA ASN A 86 -5.70 -1.26 -5.88
C ASN A 86 -4.38 -1.23 -5.11
N SER A 87 -3.34 -1.89 -5.61
CA SER A 87 -2.00 -1.84 -5.01
C SER A 87 -1.38 -0.46 -5.12
N ASP A 88 -1.47 0.19 -6.28
CA ASP A 88 -0.94 1.53 -6.49
C ASP A 88 -1.66 2.55 -5.60
N GLU A 89 -2.98 2.42 -5.43
CA GLU A 89 -3.74 3.26 -4.50
C GLU A 89 -3.37 2.99 -3.04
N ALA A 90 -3.24 1.71 -2.65
CA ALA A 90 -2.79 1.33 -1.31
C ALA A 90 -1.40 1.90 -0.98
N GLU A 91 -0.47 1.81 -1.94
CA GLU A 91 0.87 2.38 -1.84
C GLU A 91 0.81 3.91 -1.72
N GLY A 92 0.01 4.58 -2.56
CA GLY A 92 -0.17 6.03 -2.53
C GLY A 92 -0.66 6.51 -1.17
N LYS A 93 -1.70 5.86 -0.61
CA LYS A 93 -2.22 6.18 0.73
C LYS A 93 -1.17 5.97 1.83
N ALA A 94 -0.38 4.90 1.73
CA ALA A 94 0.67 4.61 2.70
C ALA A 94 1.84 5.63 2.62
N LYS A 95 2.27 5.99 1.40
CA LYS A 95 3.36 6.95 1.16
C LYS A 95 3.01 8.37 1.57
N GLU A 96 1.83 8.84 1.20
CA GLU A 96 1.38 10.21 1.53
C GLU A 96 1.54 10.51 3.03
N LYS A 97 1.32 9.49 3.87
CA LYS A 97 1.44 9.65 5.34
C LYS A 97 2.80 9.30 5.90
N PHE A 98 3.55 8.40 5.27
CA PHE A 98 4.95 8.21 5.60
C PHE A 98 5.71 9.55 5.55
N GLU A 99 5.54 10.32 4.47
CA GLU A 99 6.21 11.62 4.31
C GLU A 99 5.64 12.69 5.25
N ALA A 100 4.32 12.78 5.41
CA ALA A 100 3.70 13.77 6.30
C ALA A 100 4.09 13.60 7.78
N ASN A 101 4.13 12.36 8.30
CA ASN A 101 4.52 12.12 9.69
C ASN A 101 6.02 12.30 9.92
N LYS A 102 6.87 11.93 8.95
CA LYS A 102 8.31 12.18 9.03
C LYS A 102 8.60 13.67 9.15
N LEU A 103 7.87 14.52 8.41
CA LEU A 103 7.99 15.97 8.48
C LEU A 103 7.58 16.53 9.86
N SER A 104 6.48 16.04 10.45
CA SER A 104 6.07 16.43 11.81
C SER A 104 7.06 16.00 12.88
N GLN A 105 7.64 14.80 12.78
CA GLN A 105 8.64 14.31 13.75
C GLN A 105 9.96 15.08 13.65
N MET A 106 10.41 15.46 12.45
CA MET A 106 11.58 16.35 12.30
C MET A 106 11.34 17.73 12.90
N LYS A 107 10.12 18.25 12.82
CA LYS A 107 9.77 19.56 13.37
C LYS A 107 9.80 19.56 14.90
N LEU A 108 9.21 18.55 15.53
CA LEU A 108 9.25 18.39 17.00
C LEU A 108 10.69 18.22 17.53
N ALA A 109 11.52 17.41 16.86
CA ALA A 109 12.91 17.22 17.26
C ALA A 109 13.81 18.46 17.04
N TYR A 110 13.40 19.39 16.18
CA TYR A 110 14.07 20.67 15.97
C TYR A 110 13.66 21.70 17.02
N ASP A 111 12.35 21.78 17.31
CA ASP A 111 11.82 22.72 18.30
C ASP A 111 12.31 22.37 19.72
N GLU A 112 12.40 21.08 20.10
CA GLU A 112 12.96 20.63 21.39
C GLU A 112 14.46 20.93 21.58
N LYS A 113 15.22 21.15 20.50
CA LYS A 113 16.67 21.45 20.59
C LYS A 113 16.97 22.94 20.67
N HIS A 114 15.99 23.81 20.48
CA HIS A 114 16.19 25.25 20.29
C HIS A 114 15.33 26.12 21.23
N GLU A 115 14.81 25.54 22.32
CA GLU A 115 14.14 26.25 23.43
C GLU A 115 15.07 26.57 24.63
N ASP A 116 16.39 26.47 24.46
CA ASP A 116 17.39 26.89 25.48
C ASP A 116 17.82 28.37 25.32
#